data_AF-X0U8I9-F1
#
_entry.id   AF-X0U8I9-F1
#
_cell.length_a   1.000
_cell.length_b   1.000
_cell.length_c   1.000
_cell.angle_alpha   90.00
_cell.angle_beta   90.00
_cell.angle_gamma   90.00
#
_symmetry.space_group_name_H-M   'P 1'
#
loop_
_entity.id
_entity.type
_entity.pdbx_description
1 polymer ?
#
loop_
_entity_poly.entity_id
_entity_poly.type
_entity_poly.pdbx_seq_one_letter_code
_entity_poly.pdbx_strand_id
1 'polypeptide(L)' 'MKPINKENPKGKFVEFKDKDGKQRVGKVTKIMGNRLTVKNCLGVKKRIHLDNVLGRVIRKKYIQKIES' A
#
# COMPACT_ATOMS: atom_id res chain seq x y z
N MET A 1 16.20 -18.70 4.48
CA MET A 1 15.24 -17.72 3.94
C MET A 1 14.69 -16.90 5.11
N LYS A 2 14.93 -15.59 5.15
CA LYS A 2 14.33 -14.73 6.17
C LYS A 2 12.82 -14.66 5.91
N PRO A 3 11.94 -14.96 6.88
CA PRO A 3 10.51 -14.72 6.69
C PRO A 3 10.34 -13.23 6.46
N ILE A 4 9.85 -12.85 5.28
CA ILE A 4 9.47 -11.46 5.01
C ILE A 4 8.41 -11.13 6.04
N ASN A 5 8.79 -10.31 7.01
CA ASN A 5 8.00 -9.92 8.15
C ASN A 5 6.66 -9.39 7.61
N LYS A 6 5.60 -10.21 7.67
CA LYS A 6 4.21 -9.82 7.40
C LYS A 6 3.71 -8.90 8.53
N GLU A 7 4.52 -7.92 8.95
CA GLU A 7 4.08 -6.86 9.84
C GLU A 7 2.77 -6.28 9.29
N ASN A 8 1.83 -6.07 10.20
CA ASN A 8 0.49 -5.62 9.88
C ASN A 8 0.52 -4.40 8.95
N PRO A 9 0.08 -4.50 7.66
CA PRO A 9 0.15 -3.37 6.75
C PRO A 9 -0.86 -2.27 7.07
N LYS A 10 -1.69 -2.43 8.12
CA LYS A 10 -2.66 -1.43 8.58
C LYS A 10 -1.95 -0.10 8.88
N GLY A 11 -2.51 0.97 8.33
CA GLY A 11 -1.96 2.33 8.44
C GLY A 11 -0.81 2.63 7.48
N LYS A 12 -0.27 1.64 6.77
CA LYS A 12 0.81 1.81 5.79
C LYS A 12 0.24 2.01 4.39
N PHE A 13 1.06 2.60 3.52
CA PHE A 13 0.77 2.67 2.08
C PHE A 13 1.27 1.39 1.42
N VAL A 14 0.44 0.82 0.56
CA VAL A 14 0.75 -0.38 -0.22
C VAL A 14 0.50 -0.09 -1.69
N GLU A 15 1.31 -0.71 -2.53
CA GLU A 15 1.10 -0.77 -3.96
C GLU A 15 0.33 -2.05 -4.29
N PHE A 16 -0.67 -1.94 -5.15
CA PHE A 16 -1.51 -3.05 -5.51
C PHE A 16 -1.96 -2.98 -6.97
N LYS A 17 -2.23 -4.14 -7.55
CA LYS A 17 -2.84 -4.25 -8.87
C LYS A 17 -4.35 -4.09 -8.76
N ASP A 18 -4.88 -3.09 -9.45
CA ASP A 18 -6.32 -2.85 -9.51
C ASP A 18 -7.01 -3.80 -10.51
N LYS A 19 -8.35 -3.87 -10.46
CA LYS A 19 -9.14 -4.71 -11.38
C LYS A 19 -8.84 -4.41 -12.85
N ASP A 20 -8.54 -3.16 -13.18
CA ASP A 20 -8.18 -2.71 -14.53
C ASP A 20 -6.72 -3.08 -14.91
N GLY A 21 -6.03 -3.89 -14.10
CA GLY A 21 -4.63 -4.27 -14.29
C GLY A 21 -3.61 -3.19 -13.94
N LYS A 22 -4.06 -1.96 -13.68
CA LYS A 22 -3.20 -0.81 -13.34
C LYS A 22 -2.66 -0.89 -11.93
N GLN A 23 -1.41 -0.52 -11.75
CA GLN A 23 -0.78 -0.39 -10.44
C GLN A 23 -1.25 0.90 -9.76
N ARG A 24 -1.63 0.81 -8.50
CA ARG A 24 -2.08 1.96 -7.70
C ARG A 24 -1.50 1.89 -6.31
N VAL A 25 -1.43 3.05 -5.66
CA VAL A 25 -0.99 3.19 -4.27
C VAL A 25 -2.18 3.57 -3.39
N GLY A 26 -2.30 2.94 -2.23
CA GLY A 26 -3.35 3.25 -1.27
C GLY A 26 -2.93 2.98 0.18
N LYS A 27 -3.49 3.74 1.12
CA LYS A 27 -3.28 3.53 2.56
C LYS A 27 -4.20 2.44 3.07
N VAL A 28 -3.66 1.37 3.65
CA VAL A 28 -4.49 0.33 4.29
C VAL A 28 -5.15 0.92 5.54
N THR A 29 -6.48 0.90 5.57
CA THR A 29 -7.31 1.38 6.68
C THR A 29 -7.88 0.23 7.51
N LYS A 30 -8.12 -0.93 6.89
CA LYS A 30 -8.69 -2.11 7.55
C LYS A 30 -8.13 -3.39 6.93
N ILE A 31 -7.95 -4.43 7.75
CA ILE A 31 -7.57 -5.78 7.34
C ILE A 31 -8.61 -6.75 7.86
N MET A 32 -9.10 -7.63 7.00
CA MET A 32 -10.10 -8.65 7.33
C MET A 32 -9.71 -9.96 6.62
N GLY A 33 -9.02 -10.85 7.33
CA GLY A 33 -8.44 -12.07 6.74
C GLY A 33 -7.53 -11.73 5.55
N ASN A 34 -7.84 -12.30 4.38
CA ASN A 34 -7.09 -12.08 3.14
C ASN A 34 -7.52 -10.83 2.35
N ARG A 35 -8.33 -9.95 2.95
CA ARG A 35 -8.82 -8.73 2.29
C ARG A 35 -8.34 -7.49 3.02
N LEU A 36 -7.92 -6.50 2.23
CA LEU A 36 -7.47 -5.19 2.69
C LEU A 36 -8.46 -4.13 2.21
N THR A 37 -8.75 -3.15 3.07
CA THR A 37 -9.42 -1.91 2.67
C THR A 37 -8.38 -0.82 2.54
N VAL A 38 -8.15 -0.33 1.34
CA VAL A 38 -7.22 0.75 1.03
C VAL A 38 -7.96 2.04 0.75
N LYS A 39 -7.42 3.18 1.20
CA LYS A 39 -7.90 4.53 0.89
C LYS A 39 -6.89 5.19 -0.05
N ASN A 40 -7.33 5.65 -1.21
CA ASN A 40 -6.47 6.36 -2.16
C ASN A 40 -6.27 7.83 -1.75
N CYS A 41 -5.46 8.59 -2.51
CA CYS A 41 -5.21 10.00 -2.24
C CYS A 41 -6.45 10.89 -2.39
N LEU A 42 -7.44 10.47 -3.19
CA LEU A 42 -8.73 11.14 -3.35
C LEU A 42 -9.73 10.81 -2.21
N GLY A 43 -9.31 10.00 -1.25
CA GLY A 43 -10.12 9.60 -0.12
C GLY A 43 -11.13 8.47 -0.38
N VAL A 44 -11.18 7.94 -1.61
CA VAL A 44 -12.01 6.81 -1.99
C VAL A 44 -11.46 5.52 -1.37
N LYS A 45 -12.35 4.75 -0.74
CA LYS A 45 -12.04 3.46 -0.15
C LYS A 45 -12.28 2.35 -1.17
N LYS A 46 -11.35 1.39 -1.25
CA LYS A 46 -11.46 0.22 -2.11
C LYS A 46 -11.05 -1.03 -1.34
N ARG A 47 -11.71 -2.15 -1.61
CA ARG A 47 -11.37 -3.45 -1.04
C ARG A 47 -10.58 -4.25 -2.06
N ILE A 48 -9.45 -4.79 -1.66
CA ILE A 48 -8.53 -5.57 -2.49
C ILE A 48 -8.13 -6.87 -1.80
N HIS A 49 -7.73 -7.87 -2.57
CA HIS A 49 -7.15 -9.10 -2.03
C HIS A 49 -5.70 -8.88 -1.64
N LEU A 50 -5.22 -9.61 -0.62
CA LEU A 50 -3.84 -9.56 -0.19
C LEU A 50 -2.88 -9.97 -1.31
N ASP A 51 -3.27 -10.94 -2.15
CA ASP A 51 -2.48 -11.41 -3.29
C ASP A 51 -2.28 -10.36 -4.39
N ASN A 52 -3.13 -9.33 -4.42
CA ASN A 52 -2.98 -8.21 -5.35
C ASN A 52 -1.99 -7.16 -4.85
N VAL A 53 -1.48 -7.30 -3.62
CA VAL A 53 -0.49 -6.38 -3.07
C VAL A 53 0.88 -6.74 -3.62
N LEU A 54 1.48 -5.80 -4.34
CA LEU A 54 2.80 -5.95 -4.94
C LEU A 54 3.91 -5.66 -3.92
N GLY A 55 3.65 -4.75 -2.97
CA GLY A 55 4.62 -4.40 -1.94
C GLY A 55 4.15 -3.26 -1.04
N ARG A 56 4.98 -2.94 -0.04
CA ARG A 56 4.78 -1.76 0.81
C ARG A 56 5.48 -0.56 0.19
N VAL A 57 4.78 0.57 0.13
CA VAL A 57 5.38 1.85 -0.25
C VAL A 57 5.86 2.52 1.04
N ILE A 58 7.16 2.44 1.29
CA ILE A 58 7.82 3.34 2.23
C ILE A 58 7.89 4.67 1.52
N ARG A 59 7.15 5.68 2.01
CA ARG A 59 7.33 7.06 1.57
C ARG A 59 8.79 7.42 1.89
N LYS A 60 9.70 7.29 0.92
CA LYS A 60 11.05 7.83 1.03
C LYS A 60 10.86 9.34 1.22
N LYS A 61 11.10 9.81 2.43
CA LYS A 61 11.11 11.22 2.79
C LYS A 61 12.38 11.81 2.18
N TYR A 62 12.38 12.07 0.88
CA TYR A 62 13.43 12.83 0.21
C TYR A 62 12.79 13.97 -0.56
N ILE A 63 12.54 15.06 0.16
CA ILE A 63 12.83 16.38 -0.38
C ILE A 63 14.09 16.83 0.36
N GLN A 64 15.24 16.37 -0.12
CA GLN A 64 16.47 17.16 0.00
C GLN A 64 16.76 17.63 -1.42
N LYS A 65 16.17 18.78 -1.78
CA LYS A 65 16.67 19.55 -2.92
C LYS A 65 17.63 20.58 -2.31
N ILE A 66 18.90 20.15 -2.30
CA ILE A 66 20.17 20.89 -2.43
C ILE A 66 20.05 22.41 -2.22
N GLU A 67 20.69 22.91 -1.17
CA GLU A 67 21.11 24.33 -1.07
C GLU A 67 22.10 24.63 -2.22
N SER A 68 21.84 25.71 -2.94
CA SER A 68 22.81 26.43 -3.77
C SER A 68 22.51 27.91 -3.65
#